data_AF-A0A968XNN1-F1
#
_entry.id   AF-A0A968XNN1-F1
#
_cell.length_a   1.000
_cell.length_b   1.000
_cell.length_c   1.000
_cell.angle_alpha   90.00
_cell.angle_beta   90.00
_cell.angle_gamma   90.00
#
_symmetry.space_group_name_H-M   'P 1'
#
loop_
_entity.id
_entity.type
_entity.pdbx_description
1 polymer ?
#
loop_
_entity_poly.entity_id
_entity_poly.type
_entity_poly.pdbx_seq_one_letter_code
_entity_poly.pdbx_strand_id
1 'polypeptide(L)'
;MNEIHDCPICGEEVGHWERYPKQVCDRCAKKASDAYGRRLQFSNIDGTGSFKAFYRDNGAEYQHQICYIDGRKCFANEHRFGGIVVEVVK
;
A
#
# COMPACT_ATOMS: atom_id res chain seq x y z
N MET A 1 2.83 23.00 -7.85
CA MET A 1 2.76 23.02 -6.37
C MET A 1 2.67 21.58 -5.96
N ASN A 2 3.60 21.07 -5.16
CA ASN A 2 3.51 19.69 -4.67
C ASN A 2 2.38 19.69 -3.63
N GLU A 3 1.18 19.31 -4.06
CA GLU A 3 0.09 19.07 -3.14
C GLU A 3 0.52 17.95 -2.19
N ILE A 4 0.16 18.09 -0.92
CA ILE A 4 0.37 17.10 0.13
C ILE A 4 -0.97 16.87 0.80
N HIS A 5 -1.21 15.64 1.27
CA HIS A 5 -2.38 15.32 2.08
C HIS A 5 -1.97 14.53 3.31
N ASP A 6 -2.82 14.54 4.32
CA ASP A 6 -2.60 13.75 5.52
C ASP A 6 -2.90 12.28 5.26
N CYS A 7 -1.98 11.40 5.64
CA CYS A 7 -2.19 9.97 5.60
C CYS A 7 -3.47 9.63 6.39
N PRO A 8 -4.47 8.99 5.78
CA PRO A 8 -5.75 8.75 6.44
C PRO A 8 -5.63 7.85 7.67
N ILE A 9 -4.55 7.07 7.81
CA ILE A 9 -4.30 6.15 8.92
C ILE A 9 -3.61 6.84 10.10
N CYS A 10 -2.48 7.53 9.87
CA CYS A 10 -1.62 8.05 10.93
C CYS A 10 -1.48 9.58 10.97
N GLY A 11 -2.03 10.30 9.98
CA GLY A 11 -1.92 11.76 9.87
C GLY A 11 -0.55 12.28 9.45
N GLU A 12 0.32 11.43 8.89
CA GLU A 12 1.62 11.85 8.36
C GLU A 12 1.47 12.48 6.97
N GLU A 13 2.17 13.58 6.71
CA GLU A 13 2.13 14.27 5.42
C GLU A 13 2.69 13.37 4.32
N VAL A 14 1.90 13.15 3.26
CA VAL A 14 2.28 12.37 2.09
C VAL A 14 2.12 13.20 0.82
N GLY A 15 2.95 12.93 -0.18
CA GLY A 15 2.79 13.53 -1.50
C GLY A 15 1.40 13.21 -2.06
N HIS A 16 0.63 14.24 -2.39
CA HIS A 16 -0.68 14.09 -2.98
C HIS A 16 -0.53 13.82 -4.48
N TRP A 17 -1.20 12.77 -4.92
CA TRP A 17 -1.38 12.46 -6.32
C TRP A 17 -2.88 12.56 -6.59
N GLU A 18 -3.31 13.40 -7.54
CA GLU A 18 -4.74 13.57 -7.87
C GLU A 18 -5.43 12.23 -8.19
N ARG A 19 -4.67 11.26 -8.70
CA ARG A 19 -5.15 9.90 -8.98
C ARG A 19 -5.36 9.05 -7.72
N TYR A 20 -4.61 9.32 -6.65
CA TYR A 20 -4.60 8.55 -5.40
C TYR A 20 -4.82 9.45 -4.18
N PRO A 21 -5.98 10.12 -4.08
CA PRO A 21 -6.25 11.11 -3.02
C PRO A 21 -6.34 10.47 -1.62
N LYS A 22 -6.33 9.14 -1.52
CA LYS A 22 -6.41 8.38 -0.26
C LYS A 22 -5.21 7.50 -0.01
N GLN A 23 -4.08 7.78 -0.66
CA GLN A 23 -2.88 7.02 -0.42
C GLN A 23 -2.45 7.14 1.04
N VAL A 24 -1.93 6.04 1.58
CA VAL A 24 -1.29 6.02 2.91
C VAL A 24 0.20 6.29 2.77
N CYS A 25 0.84 6.71 3.87
CA CYS A 25 2.30 6.87 3.90
C CYS A 25 3.01 5.52 3.79
N ASP A 26 4.27 5.54 3.34
CA ASP A 26 5.12 4.34 3.24
C ASP A 26 5.21 3.57 4.56
N ARG A 27 5.15 4.30 5.68
CA ARG A 27 5.22 3.72 7.02
C ARG A 27 3.97 2.89 7.35
N CYS A 28 2.79 3.36 6.93
CA CYS A 28 1.54 2.62 7.04
C CYS A 28 1.49 1.48 6.03
N ALA A 29 1.95 1.69 4.80
CA ALA A 29 2.04 0.63 3.79
C ALA A 29 2.91 -0.55 4.28
N LYS A 30 4.02 -0.30 4.99
CA LYS A 30 4.86 -1.34 5.62
C LYS A 30 4.20 -2.09 6.78
N LYS A 31 3.13 -1.54 7.37
CA LYS A 31 2.33 -2.21 8.41
C LYS A 31 1.18 -3.02 7.84
N ALA A 32 0.97 -2.98 6.53
CA ALA A 32 -0.09 -3.72 5.87
C ALA A 32 -0.03 -5.21 6.23
N SER A 33 -1.21 -5.76 6.46
CA SER A 33 -1.42 -7.15 6.82
C SER A 33 -2.59 -7.75 6.05
N ASP A 34 -2.72 -9.06 6.04
CA ASP A 34 -3.93 -9.72 5.53
C ASP A 34 -5.09 -9.60 6.54
N ALA A 35 -6.22 -10.25 6.23
CA ALA A 35 -7.39 -10.29 7.12
C ALA A 35 -7.13 -11.00 8.46
N TYR A 36 -6.04 -11.78 8.57
CA TYR A 36 -5.64 -12.53 9.75
C TYR A 36 -4.52 -11.82 10.55
N GLY A 37 -4.10 -10.62 10.12
CA GLY A 37 -3.03 -9.85 10.77
C GLY A 37 -1.60 -10.28 10.39
N ARG A 38 -1.43 -11.14 9.37
CA ARG A 38 -0.11 -11.53 8.87
C ARG A 38 0.48 -10.40 8.03
N ARG A 39 1.69 -9.97 8.37
CA ARG A 39 2.36 -8.84 7.71
C ARG A 39 2.67 -9.16 6.25
N LEU A 40 2.37 -8.20 5.38
CA LEU A 40 2.66 -8.25 3.96
C LEU A 40 3.83 -7.34 3.63
N GLN A 41 4.60 -7.73 2.63
CA GLN A 41 5.68 -6.95 2.05
C GLN A 41 5.43 -6.83 0.56
N PHE A 42 5.31 -5.60 0.10
CA PHE A 42 5.11 -5.30 -1.30
C PHE A 42 6.46 -5.05 -1.97
N SER A 43 6.67 -5.66 -3.13
CA SER A 43 7.87 -5.48 -3.94
C SER A 43 7.50 -5.33 -5.41
N ASN A 44 8.14 -4.38 -6.08
CA ASN A 44 8.10 -4.31 -7.54
C ASN A 44 8.96 -5.45 -8.07
N ILE A 45 8.44 -6.17 -9.05
CA ILE A 45 9.08 -7.38 -9.57
C ILE A 45 9.95 -7.02 -10.75
N ASP A 46 9.50 -6.08 -11.60
CA ASP A 46 10.23 -5.67 -12.79
C ASP A 46 9.91 -4.22 -13.19
N GLY A 47 10.87 -3.55 -13.84
CA GLY A 47 10.77 -2.16 -14.32
C GLY A 47 9.70 -1.90 -15.40
N THR A 48 8.91 -2.92 -15.74
CA THR A 48 7.76 -2.87 -16.65
C THR A 48 6.43 -2.54 -15.96
N GLY A 49 6.42 -2.40 -14.63
CA GLY A 49 5.19 -2.16 -13.87
C GLY A 49 4.46 -3.47 -13.64
N SER A 50 5.01 -4.33 -12.78
CA SER A 50 4.20 -5.30 -12.04
C SER A 50 4.68 -5.36 -10.59
N PHE A 51 3.74 -5.42 -9.65
CA PHE A 51 4.04 -5.60 -8.22
C PHE A 51 3.55 -6.95 -7.69
N LYS A 52 4.25 -7.47 -6.69
CA LYS A 52 3.83 -8.63 -5.91
C LYS A 52 3.82 -8.28 -4.43
N ALA A 53 2.89 -8.90 -3.72
CA ALA A 53 2.88 -8.92 -2.27
C ALA A 53 3.37 -10.29 -1.80
N PHE A 54 4.12 -10.32 -0.71
CA PHE A 54 4.60 -11.53 -0.07
C PHE A 54 4.32 -11.46 1.42
N TYR A 55 4.01 -12.60 2.03
CA TYR A 55 3.93 -12.67 3.47
C TYR A 55 5.32 -12.58 4.09
N ARG A 56 5.50 -11.68 5.05
CA ARG A 56 6.80 -11.40 5.65
C ARG A 56 7.29 -12.52 6.57
N ASP A 57 6.41 -13.42 6.99
CA ASP A 57 6.74 -14.53 7.89
C ASP A 57 7.32 -15.75 7.15
N ASN A 58 6.76 -16.12 6.00
CA ASN A 58 7.14 -17.33 5.26
C ASN A 58 7.56 -17.06 3.81
N GLY A 59 7.48 -15.82 3.33
CA GLY A 59 7.80 -15.44 1.96
C GLY A 59 6.79 -15.91 0.91
N ALA A 60 5.66 -16.50 1.32
CA ALA A 60 4.64 -16.97 0.38
C ALA A 60 4.02 -15.79 -0.38
N GLU A 61 3.72 -15.99 -1.66
CA GLU A 61 3.10 -14.96 -2.49
C GLU A 61 1.66 -14.70 -2.04
N TYR A 62 1.32 -13.42 -1.88
CA TYR A 62 -0.01 -12.95 -1.59
C TYR A 62 -0.65 -12.42 -2.87
N GLN A 63 -1.62 -13.18 -3.38
CA GLN A 63 -2.25 -12.92 -4.68
C GLN A 63 -3.42 -11.94 -4.61
N HIS A 64 -3.70 -11.36 -3.44
CA HIS A 64 -4.79 -10.40 -3.27
C HIS A 64 -4.26 -8.97 -3.19
N GLN A 65 -5.07 -8.04 -3.71
CA GLN A 65 -4.80 -6.60 -3.63
C GLN A 65 -5.32 -5.99 -2.33
N ILE A 66 -6.10 -6.73 -1.54
CA ILE A 66 -6.70 -6.22 -0.31
C ILE A 66 -5.73 -6.43 0.84
N CYS A 67 -5.48 -5.39 1.63
CA CYS A 67 -4.72 -5.46 2.87
C CYS A 67 -5.43 -4.70 3.99
N TYR A 68 -4.93 -4.82 5.21
CA TYR A 68 -5.47 -4.20 6.41
C TYR A 68 -4.35 -3.50 7.16
N ILE A 69 -4.57 -2.23 7.50
CA ILE A 69 -3.65 -1.42 8.28
C ILE A 69 -4.44 -0.88 9.47
N ASP A 70 -4.00 -1.18 10.70
CA ASP A 70 -4.66 -0.76 11.94
C ASP A 70 -6.18 -1.04 11.95
N GLY A 71 -6.57 -2.20 11.42
CA GLY A 71 -7.98 -2.64 11.32
C GLY A 71 -8.78 -2.02 10.16
N ARG A 72 -8.18 -1.14 9.35
CA ARG A 72 -8.83 -0.52 8.19
C ARG A 72 -8.50 -1.25 6.91
N LYS A 73 -9.53 -1.57 6.14
CA LYS A 73 -9.40 -2.20 4.82
C LYS A 73 -8.76 -1.22 3.83
N CYS A 74 -7.68 -1.66 3.23
CA CYS A 74 -6.88 -0.94 2.26
C CYS A 74 -6.74 -1.77 0.98
N PHE A 75 -6.39 -1.10 -0.10
CA PHE A 75 -6.21 -1.69 -1.42
C PHE A 75 -4.84 -1.29 -1.95
N ALA A 76 -3.99 -2.29 -2.20
CA ALA A 76 -2.71 -2.15 -2.85
C ALA A 76 -2.88 -2.26 -4.37
N ASN A 77 -2.41 -1.26 -5.08
CA ASN A 77 -2.49 -1.18 -6.52
C ASN A 77 -1.16 -0.73 -7.12
N GLU A 78 -1.01 -1.01 -8.40
CA GLU A 78 0.15 -0.61 -9.16
C GLU A 78 0.09 0.87 -9.54
N HIS A 79 1.15 1.60 -9.21
CA HIS A 79 1.40 2.91 -9.78
C HIS A 79 1.90 2.76 -11.23
N ARG A 80 1.44 3.64 -12.13
CA ARG A 80 1.79 3.69 -13.56
C ARG A 80 3.28 3.87 -13.91
N PHE A 81 4.17 3.90 -12.91
CA PHE A 81 5.61 4.09 -13.05
C PHE A 81 6.43 3.05 -12.24
N GLY A 82 5.87 1.86 -11.97
CA GLY A 82 6.57 0.82 -11.22
C GLY A 82 6.69 1.11 -9.73
N GLY A 83 5.64 1.71 -9.17
CA GLY A 83 5.48 1.95 -7.73
C GLY A 83 4.28 1.19 -7.18
N ILE A 84 4.15 1.10 -5.87
CA ILE A 84 3.03 0.42 -5.21
C ILE A 84 2.31 1.46 -4.39
N VAL A 85 1.03 1.66 -4.68
CA VAL A 85 0.18 2.60 -3.94
C VAL A 85 -0.76 1.79 -3.08
N VAL A 86 -0.85 2.14 -1.80
CA VAL A 86 -1.85 1.57 -0.90
C VAL A 86 -2.84 2.67 -0.53
N GLU A 87 -4.12 2.43 -0.79
CA GLU A 87 -5.20 3.39 -0.52
C GLU A 87 -6.23 2.81 0.44
N VAL A 88 -6.84 3.65 1.27
CA VAL A 88 -7.92 3.23 2.15
C VAL A 88 -9.22 3.07 1.36
N VAL A 89 -9.85 1.89 1.49
CA VAL A 89 -11.16 1.62 0.87
C VAL A 89 -12.24 2.29 1.74
N LYS A 90 -13.16 3.00 1.09
CA LYS A 90 -14.28 3.68 1.76
C LYS A 90 -15.34 2.69 2.22
#